data_AF-A0A2E4ELL6-F1
#
_entry.id   AF-A0A2E4ELL6-F1
#
_cell.length_a   1.000
_cell.length_b   1.000
_cell.length_c   1.000
_cell.angle_alpha   90.00
_cell.angle_beta   90.00
_cell.angle_gamma   90.00
#
_symmetry.space_group_name_H-M   'P 1'
#
loop_
_entity.id
_entity.type
_entity.pdbx_description
1 polymer ?
#
loop_
_entity_poly.entity_id
_entity_poly.type
_entity_poly.pdbx_seq_one_letter_code
_entity_poly.pdbx_strand_id
1 'polypeptide(L)'
;MLTIMFGVLILISCQKESNLNRELSEADKVALEGMEEGYETAKLYNDSLVWCNNISNNCSKNFKAYCDSIYHEFDDSYEMHHDNYSHNNLEDDHHHSAISEHKHGNDEHGDGEDDDQHGHNIESHYKMEDLRKMHKTYHL
;
A
#
# COMPACT_ATOMS: atom_id res chain seq x y z
N MET A 1 -16.45 64.05 -4.68
CA MET A 1 -16.86 62.95 -3.80
C MET A 1 -16.41 61.65 -4.44
N LEU A 2 -15.55 60.91 -3.76
CA LEU A 2 -14.92 59.68 -4.25
C LEU A 2 -15.73 58.50 -3.70
N THR A 3 -16.47 57.80 -4.57
CA THR A 3 -17.24 56.60 -4.17
C THR A 3 -16.43 55.37 -4.56
N ILE A 4 -15.65 54.85 -3.62
CA ILE A 4 -14.97 53.55 -3.78
C ILE A 4 -16.00 52.47 -3.43
N MET A 5 -16.50 51.75 -4.43
CA MET A 5 -17.27 50.52 -4.18
C MET A 5 -16.30 49.39 -3.91
N PHE A 6 -16.19 48.99 -2.65
CA PHE A 6 -15.57 47.73 -2.25
C PHE A 6 -16.47 46.58 -2.67
N GLY A 7 -16.14 45.92 -3.79
CA GLY A 7 -16.72 44.63 -4.15
C GLY A 7 -16.12 43.54 -3.26
N VAL A 8 -16.94 42.98 -2.37
CA VAL A 8 -16.57 41.82 -1.56
C VAL A 8 -16.49 40.60 -2.49
N LEU A 9 -15.27 40.21 -2.85
CA LEU A 9 -14.99 38.89 -3.42
C LEU A 9 -15.20 37.86 -2.32
N ILE A 10 -16.40 37.28 -2.25
CA ILE A 10 -16.65 36.11 -1.41
C ILE A 10 -15.89 34.95 -2.07
N LEU A 11 -14.68 34.69 -1.58
CA LEU A 11 -13.96 33.45 -1.81
C LEU A 11 -14.74 32.35 -1.09
N ILE A 12 -15.74 31.79 -1.76
CA ILE A 12 -16.27 30.47 -1.39
C ILE A 12 -15.17 29.49 -1.78
N SER A 13 -14.14 29.36 -0.93
CA SER A 13 -13.36 28.14 -0.94
C SER A 13 -14.35 27.05 -0.58
N CYS A 14 -14.70 26.19 -1.53
CA CYS A 14 -15.25 24.88 -1.18
C CYS A 14 -14.27 24.26 -0.19
N GLN A 15 -14.57 24.32 1.10
CA GLN A 15 -14.06 23.33 2.03
C GLN A 15 -14.68 22.04 1.52
N LYS A 16 -13.95 21.31 0.68
CA LYS A 16 -14.29 19.92 0.39
C LYS A 16 -14.20 19.25 1.75
N GLU A 17 -15.34 19.04 2.40
CA GLU A 17 -15.38 18.14 3.54
C GLU A 17 -14.71 16.87 3.05
N SER A 18 -13.63 16.49 3.73
CA SER A 18 -12.90 15.29 3.40
C SER A 18 -13.89 14.15 3.64
N ASN A 19 -14.49 13.60 2.58
CA ASN A 19 -15.38 12.43 2.63
C ASN A 19 -14.56 11.17 2.93
N LEU A 20 -13.68 11.27 3.93
CA LEU A 20 -12.83 10.19 4.38
C LEU A 20 -13.65 9.33 5.30
N ASN A 21 -13.75 8.06 4.96
CA ASN A 21 -14.34 7.08 5.84
C ASN A 21 -13.37 6.85 7.00
N ARG A 22 -13.89 6.93 8.23
CA ARG A 22 -13.12 6.62 9.43
C ARG A 22 -12.98 5.12 9.64
N GLU A 23 -13.98 4.36 9.18
CA GLU A 23 -14.00 2.90 9.24
C GLU A 23 -13.87 2.36 7.82
N LEU A 24 -13.13 1.26 7.66
CA LEU A 24 -13.03 0.57 6.38
C LEU A 24 -14.39 -0.02 6.01
N SER A 25 -14.77 0.14 4.74
CA SER A 25 -15.91 -0.63 4.22
C SER A 25 -15.58 -2.13 4.23
N GLU A 26 -16.59 -3.00 4.27
CA GLU A 26 -16.35 -4.45 4.19
C GLU A 26 -15.60 -4.85 2.90
N ALA A 27 -15.81 -4.11 1.80
CA ALA A 27 -15.06 -4.30 0.56
C ALA A 27 -13.58 -3.90 0.72
N ASP A 28 -13.29 -2.80 1.41
CA ASP A 28 -11.93 -2.35 1.67
C ASP A 28 -11.18 -3.29 2.63
N LYS A 29 -11.88 -3.88 3.60
CA LYS A 29 -11.31 -4.92 4.48
C LYS A 29 -10.89 -6.14 3.67
N VAL A 30 -11.77 -6.64 2.80
CA VAL A 30 -11.48 -7.77 1.91
C VAL A 30 -10.33 -7.44 0.94
N ALA A 31 -10.29 -6.20 0.42
CA ALA A 31 -9.18 -5.74 -0.41
C ALA A 31 -7.86 -5.70 0.38
N LEU A 32 -7.87 -5.20 1.60
CA LEU A 32 -6.68 -5.15 2.46
C LEU A 32 -6.17 -6.55 2.80
N GLU A 33 -7.07 -7.45 3.25
CA GLU A 33 -6.74 -8.86 3.52
C GLU A 33 -6.15 -9.54 2.27
N GLY A 34 -6.73 -9.29 1.09
CA GLY A 34 -6.23 -9.84 -0.17
C GLY A 34 -4.88 -9.26 -0.61
N MET A 35 -4.61 -7.99 -0.33
CA MET A 35 -3.28 -7.40 -0.51
C MET A 35 -2.27 -8.02 0.44
N GLU A 36 -2.61 -8.21 1.71
CA GLU A 36 -1.73 -8.85 2.70
C GLU A 36 -1.41 -10.30 2.31
N GLU A 37 -2.41 -11.09 1.91
CA GLU A 37 -2.22 -12.46 1.43
C GLU A 37 -1.38 -12.50 0.14
N GLY A 38 -1.64 -11.58 -0.79
CA GLY A 38 -0.86 -11.36 -2.01
C GLY A 38 0.62 -11.15 -1.70
N TYR A 39 0.91 -10.16 -0.86
CA TYR A 39 2.27 -9.81 -0.47
C TYR A 39 2.98 -10.96 0.26
N GLU A 40 2.39 -11.53 1.31
CA GLU A 40 3.05 -12.57 2.11
C GLU A 40 3.32 -13.84 1.30
N THR A 41 2.39 -14.21 0.41
CA THR A 41 2.59 -15.38 -0.46
C THR A 41 3.64 -15.12 -1.53
N ALA A 42 3.59 -13.98 -2.22
CA ALA A 42 4.64 -13.59 -3.17
C ALA A 42 6.02 -13.58 -2.47
N LYS A 43 6.09 -13.01 -1.26
CA LYS A 43 7.31 -12.98 -0.45
C LYS A 43 7.81 -14.39 -0.14
N LEU A 44 6.96 -15.30 0.31
CA LEU A 44 7.33 -16.69 0.62
C LEU A 44 7.97 -17.40 -0.59
N TYR A 45 7.42 -17.20 -1.78
CA TYR A 45 7.94 -17.84 -2.99
C TYR A 45 9.20 -17.16 -3.54
N ASN A 46 9.33 -15.84 -3.38
CA ASN A 46 10.60 -15.16 -3.60
C ASN A 46 11.69 -15.66 -2.62
N ASP A 47 11.39 -15.80 -1.33
CA ASP A 47 12.33 -16.33 -0.34
C ASP A 47 12.76 -17.77 -0.66
N SER A 48 11.85 -18.57 -1.22
CA SER A 48 12.17 -19.91 -1.74
C SER A 48 13.15 -19.86 -2.92
N LEU A 49 13.01 -18.88 -3.83
CA LEU A 49 13.96 -18.65 -4.93
C LEU A 49 15.33 -18.19 -4.42
N VAL A 50 15.36 -17.29 -3.43
CA VAL A 50 16.58 -16.85 -2.74
C VAL A 50 17.30 -18.05 -2.13
N TRP A 51 16.57 -18.89 -1.39
CA TRP A 51 17.11 -20.13 -0.81
C TRP A 51 17.68 -21.05 -1.90
N CYS A 52 16.95 -21.22 -3.01
CA CYS A 52 17.37 -22.03 -4.14
C CYS A 52 18.55 -21.49 -4.95
N ASN A 53 18.93 -20.23 -4.74
CA ASN A 53 20.11 -19.64 -5.37
C ASN A 53 21.41 -20.14 -4.73
N ASN A 54 21.35 -20.66 -3.50
CA ASN A 54 22.49 -21.32 -2.90
C ASN A 54 22.72 -22.71 -3.53
N ILE A 55 23.90 -22.91 -4.12
CA ILE A 55 24.29 -24.15 -4.80
C ILE A 55 24.19 -25.38 -3.88
N SER A 56 24.40 -25.23 -2.57
CA SER A 56 24.31 -26.35 -1.62
C SER A 56 22.91 -26.94 -1.51
N ASN A 57 21.87 -26.18 -1.85
CA ASN A 57 20.47 -26.58 -1.68
C ASN A 57 19.94 -27.43 -2.84
N ASN A 58 20.68 -27.48 -3.97
CA ASN A 58 20.42 -28.37 -5.11
C ASN A 58 18.95 -28.37 -5.60
N CYS A 59 18.31 -27.20 -5.64
CA CYS A 59 16.95 -27.08 -6.13
C CYS A 59 16.84 -27.45 -7.62
N SER A 60 15.81 -28.21 -7.97
CA SER A 60 15.50 -28.53 -9.37
C SER A 60 15.05 -27.29 -10.14
N LYS A 61 15.29 -27.26 -11.47
CA LYS A 61 14.79 -26.19 -12.35
C LYS A 61 13.27 -26.07 -12.30
N ASN A 62 12.55 -27.20 -12.24
CA ASN A 62 11.09 -27.22 -12.19
C ASN A 62 10.57 -26.60 -10.88
N PHE A 63 11.25 -26.83 -9.76
CA PHE A 63 10.87 -26.19 -8.50
C PHE A 63 11.08 -24.68 -8.54
N LYS A 64 12.19 -24.21 -9.12
CA LYS A 64 12.41 -22.76 -9.29
C LYS A 64 11.35 -22.13 -10.20
N ALA A 65 11.03 -22.75 -11.33
CA ALA A 65 9.98 -22.25 -12.23
C ALA A 65 8.59 -22.24 -11.57
N TYR A 66 8.30 -23.24 -10.72
CA TYR A 66 7.09 -23.23 -9.90
C TYR A 66 7.07 -22.03 -8.93
N CYS A 67 8.15 -21.80 -8.18
CA CYS A 67 8.21 -20.65 -7.27
C CYS A 67 8.11 -19.31 -8.00
N ASP A 68 8.73 -19.18 -9.18
CA ASP A 68 8.61 -17.98 -10.03
C ASP A 68 7.16 -17.79 -10.49
N SER A 69 6.49 -18.86 -10.98
CA SER A 69 5.09 -18.78 -11.37
C SER A 69 4.16 -18.36 -10.24
N ILE A 70 4.33 -18.92 -9.03
CA ILE A 70 3.48 -18.57 -7.89
C ILE A 70 3.79 -17.16 -7.39
N TYR A 71 5.04 -16.70 -7.49
CA TYR A 71 5.37 -15.31 -7.21
C TYR A 71 4.53 -14.36 -8.07
N HIS A 72 4.53 -14.53 -9.40
CA HIS A 72 3.78 -13.65 -10.31
C HIS A 72 2.27 -13.74 -10.11
N GLU A 73 1.74 -14.93 -9.80
CA GLU A 73 0.32 -15.10 -9.50
C GLU A 73 -0.13 -14.24 -8.30
N PHE A 74 0.68 -14.19 -7.25
CA PHE A 74 0.35 -13.41 -6.06
C PHE A 74 0.79 -11.93 -6.14
N ASP A 75 1.76 -11.60 -6.99
CA ASP A 75 2.02 -10.21 -7.42
C ASP A 75 0.81 -9.61 -8.14
N ASP A 76 0.23 -10.36 -9.09
CA ASP A 76 -1.01 -9.98 -9.78
C ASP A 76 -2.21 -9.95 -8.83
N SER A 77 -2.28 -10.88 -7.87
CA SER A 77 -3.32 -10.88 -6.84
C SER A 77 -3.27 -9.63 -5.95
N TYR A 78 -2.07 -9.21 -5.54
CA TYR A 78 -1.87 -7.98 -4.79
C TYR A 78 -2.42 -6.78 -5.57
N GLU A 79 -2.04 -6.62 -6.84
CA GLU A 79 -2.49 -5.50 -7.68
C GLU A 79 -4.01 -5.53 -7.93
N MET A 80 -4.59 -6.70 -8.14
CA MET A 80 -6.04 -6.86 -8.27
C MET A 80 -6.78 -6.37 -7.02
N HIS A 81 -6.27 -6.67 -5.82
CA HIS A 81 -6.88 -6.21 -4.57
C HIS A 81 -6.61 -4.74 -4.30
N HIS A 82 -5.43 -4.24 -4.66
CA HIS A 82 -5.11 -2.81 -4.64
C HIS A 82 -6.07 -2.00 -5.50
N ASP A 83 -6.32 -2.42 -6.74
CA ASP A 83 -7.29 -1.79 -7.66
C ASP A 83 -8.74 -1.80 -7.11
N ASN A 84 -9.06 -2.75 -6.22
CA ASN A 84 -10.37 -2.85 -5.59
C ASN A 84 -10.48 -2.01 -4.30
N TYR A 85 -9.37 -1.50 -3.77
CA TYR A 85 -9.37 -0.65 -2.58
C TYR A 85 -9.88 0.75 -2.93
N SER A 86 -10.84 1.26 -2.16
CA SER A 86 -11.60 2.45 -2.54
C SER A 86 -10.83 3.76 -2.50
N HIS A 87 -9.65 3.77 -1.88
CA HIS A 87 -8.80 4.94 -1.66
C HIS A 87 -9.54 6.17 -1.09
N ASN A 88 -10.54 5.93 -0.23
CA ASN A 88 -11.34 6.99 0.42
C ASN A 88 -11.30 6.88 1.96
N ASN A 89 -10.26 6.27 2.52
CA ASN A 89 -10.11 6.01 3.96
C ASN A 89 -9.13 6.98 4.62
N LEU A 90 -9.29 7.24 5.94
CA LEU A 90 -8.48 8.22 6.69
C LEU A 90 -6.96 7.98 6.62
N GLU A 91 -6.55 6.72 6.58
CA GLU A 91 -5.14 6.30 6.58
C GLU A 91 -4.60 6.00 5.18
N ASP A 92 -5.39 6.28 4.15
CA ASP A 92 -5.02 6.04 2.76
C ASP A 92 -3.94 7.03 2.28
N ASP A 93 -2.91 6.50 1.66
CA ASP A 93 -1.73 7.25 1.21
C ASP A 93 -1.97 8.16 0.00
N HIS A 94 -3.10 8.01 -0.70
CA HIS A 94 -3.52 8.93 -1.75
C HIS A 94 -4.18 10.21 -1.19
N HIS A 95 -4.46 10.28 0.12
CA HIS A 95 -4.86 11.51 0.80
C HIS A 95 -3.68 12.29 1.35
N HIS A 96 -2.81 12.78 0.47
CA HIS A 96 -1.87 13.83 0.86
C HIS A 96 -2.65 15.13 1.18
N SER A 97 -2.99 15.32 2.46
CA SER A 97 -3.35 16.66 2.94
C SER A 97 -2.17 17.60 2.67
N ALA A 98 -2.44 18.82 2.22
CA ALA A 98 -1.41 19.80 1.82
C ALA A 98 -0.45 20.24 2.95
N ILE A 99 -0.52 19.61 4.11
CA ILE A 99 0.46 19.70 5.19
C ILE A 99 1.26 18.39 5.15
N SER A 100 2.07 18.25 4.09
CA SER A 100 3.12 17.25 4.04
C SER A 100 4.24 17.69 4.99
N GLU A 101 4.06 17.44 6.29
CA GLU A 101 5.21 17.27 7.17
C GLU A 101 5.66 15.83 7.03
N HIS A 102 6.61 15.59 6.11
CA HIS A 102 7.47 14.42 6.16
C HIS A 102 8.24 14.44 7.49
N LYS A 103 7.63 13.95 8.56
CA LYS A 103 8.36 13.56 9.76
C LYS A 103 8.71 12.09 9.63
N HIS A 104 9.94 11.84 9.22
CA HIS A 104 10.67 10.67 9.68
C HIS A 104 10.90 10.85 11.20
N GLY A 105 9.84 10.65 11.97
CA GLY A 105 9.82 10.83 13.41
C GLY A 105 9.66 9.46 14.04
N ASN A 106 10.70 9.03 14.74
CA ASN A 106 10.65 8.00 15.76
C ASN A 106 9.72 8.51 16.89
N ASP A 107 8.41 8.49 16.65
CA ASP A 107 7.41 8.85 17.65
C ASP A 107 7.01 7.57 18.36
N GLU A 108 7.40 7.51 19.63
CA GLU A 108 7.07 6.46 20.59
C GLU A 108 5.59 6.11 20.47
N HIS A 109 5.32 4.81 20.26
CA HIS A 109 3.99 4.21 20.36
C HIS A 109 3.29 4.70 21.64
N GLY A 110 2.37 5.64 21.48
CA GLY A 110 1.37 5.92 22.49
C GLY A 110 0.39 4.76 22.52
N ASP A 111 0.45 3.97 23.59
CA ASP A 111 -0.59 3.02 23.99
C ASP A 111 -1.97 3.69 23.86
N GLY A 112 -2.72 3.27 22.85
CA GLY A 112 -3.99 3.89 22.51
C GLY A 112 -4.82 2.97 21.63
N GLU A 113 -5.27 1.87 22.23
CA GLU A 113 -6.33 0.95 21.78
C GLU A 113 -6.12 0.29 20.40
N ASP A 114 -6.01 -1.04 20.41
CA ASP A 114 -6.08 -1.93 19.24
C ASP A 114 -7.35 -1.62 18.41
N ASP A 115 -7.28 -0.66 17.50
CA ASP A 115 -8.24 -0.55 16.40
C ASP A 115 -7.54 -1.14 15.17
N ASP A 116 -7.71 -2.46 15.00
CA ASP A 116 -7.12 -3.34 13.98
C ASP A 116 -7.52 -2.98 12.53
N GLN A 117 -7.89 -1.74 12.25
CA GLN A 117 -8.34 -1.27 10.93
C GLN A 117 -7.37 -0.25 10.35
N HIS A 118 -6.09 -0.60 10.34
CA HIS A 118 -5.10 0.21 9.65
C HIS A 118 -5.35 0.16 8.14
N GLY A 119 -5.47 1.31 7.50
CA GLY A 119 -5.72 1.40 6.05
C GLY A 119 -4.51 0.99 5.21
N HIS A 120 -4.72 0.91 3.89
CA HIS A 120 -3.62 0.75 2.93
C HIS A 120 -2.78 2.03 2.89
N ASN A 121 -1.45 1.93 3.04
CA ASN A 121 -0.57 3.08 3.20
C ASN A 121 0.73 2.95 2.40
N ILE A 122 1.52 4.03 2.36
CA ILE A 122 2.73 4.09 1.53
C ILE A 122 3.79 3.03 1.89
N GLU A 123 3.79 2.52 3.12
CA GLU A 123 4.72 1.48 3.55
C GLU A 123 4.45 0.14 2.85
N SER A 124 3.17 -0.22 2.63
CA SER A 124 2.83 -1.45 1.92
C SER A 124 3.25 -1.39 0.45
N HIS A 125 3.16 -0.21 -0.19
CA HIS A 125 3.71 0.03 -1.52
C HIS A 125 5.23 -0.22 -1.56
N TYR A 126 5.99 0.36 -0.63
CA TYR A 126 7.44 0.16 -0.59
C TYR A 126 7.82 -1.30 -0.37
N LYS A 127 7.09 -2.03 0.48
CA LYS A 127 7.28 -3.47 0.68
C LYS A 127 7.14 -4.25 -0.62
N MET A 128 6.09 -3.98 -1.39
CA MET A 128 5.87 -4.68 -2.67
C MET A 128 6.88 -4.29 -3.75
N GLU A 129 7.24 -3.01 -3.84
CA GLU A 129 8.27 -2.53 -4.79
C GLU A 129 9.65 -3.14 -4.51
N ASP A 130 10.06 -3.20 -3.24
CA ASP A 130 11.32 -3.83 -2.84
C ASP A 130 11.30 -5.33 -3.14
N LEU A 131 10.17 -6.00 -2.91
CA LEU A 131 10.00 -7.40 -3.25
C LEU A 131 10.15 -7.64 -4.77
N ARG A 132 9.47 -6.85 -5.61
CA ARG A 132 9.60 -6.88 -7.08
C ARG A 132 11.04 -6.65 -7.53
N LYS A 133 11.73 -5.72 -6.89
CA LYS A 133 13.13 -5.43 -7.20
C LYS A 133 14.05 -6.60 -6.85
N MET A 134 13.85 -7.26 -5.71
CA MET A 134 14.59 -8.47 -5.35
C MET A 134 14.33 -9.60 -6.35
N HIS A 135 13.05 -9.82 -6.68
CA HIS A 135 12.60 -10.91 -7.53
C HIS A 135 13.17 -10.87 -8.95
N LYS A 136 13.44 -9.68 -9.51
CA LYS A 136 14.11 -9.51 -10.83
C LYS A 136 15.39 -10.33 -10.99
N THR A 137 16.05 -10.70 -9.89
CA THR A 137 17.25 -11.54 -9.90
C THR A 137 16.96 -13.01 -10.24
N TYR A 138 15.73 -13.46 -9.99
CA TYR A 138 15.33 -14.87 -10.03
C TYR A 138 14.31 -15.21 -11.11
N HIS A 139 13.82 -14.21 -11.85
CA HIS A 139 12.87 -14.40 -12.94
C HIS A 139 13.43 -15.39 -13.98
N LEU A 140 12.64 -16.41 -14.35
CA LEU A 140 13.07 -17.53 -15.21
C LEU A 140 12.34 -17.57 -16.56
#